data_AF-A0A2J8KQE0-F1
#
_entry.id   AF-A0A2J8KQE0-F1
#
_cell.length_a   1.000
_cell.length_b   1.000
_cell.length_c   1.000
_cell.angle_alpha   90.00
_cell.angle_beta   90.00
_cell.angle_gamma   90.00
#
_symmetry.space_group_name_H-M   'P 1'
#
loop_
_entity.id
_entity.type
_entity.pdbx_description
1 polymer ?
#
loop_
_entity_poly.entity_id
_entity_poly.type
_entity_poly.pdbx_seq_one_letter_code
_entity_poly.pdbx_strand_id
1 'polypeptide(L)'
;MSGGWELELNGTEAKLVRKVAGEKITVTFNINNSIPPTFDGEEEPSQGQKVEEQEPELTSTPNFVVEVIKNDDGKKALVLDCHYPEDEVGQEDEAESDIFSIREVSFQSTGESEWKDTNYTLNTDSLDWALYDHLMDFLADRGVDNTFADELVELSTALEHQEYITFLEDLKSFVKSQ
;
A
#
# COMPACT_ATOMS: atom_id res chain seq x y z
N MET A 1 2.48 7.42 10.74
CA MET A 1 2.26 6.13 11.44
C MET A 1 1.94 6.32 12.91
N SER A 2 0.67 6.40 13.24
CA SER A 2 0.12 6.23 14.57
C SER A 2 0.06 4.72 14.93
N GLY A 3 -0.65 4.32 15.99
CA GLY A 3 -0.95 2.90 16.24
C GLY A 3 0.18 2.00 16.78
N GLY A 4 1.42 2.47 16.87
CA GLY A 4 2.54 1.70 17.44
C GLY A 4 3.18 0.71 16.45
N TRP A 5 3.21 1.08 15.17
CA TRP A 5 3.95 0.36 14.13
C TRP A 5 5.45 0.63 14.21
N GLU A 6 6.26 -0.42 14.09
CA GLU A 6 7.72 -0.33 13.93
C GLU A 6 8.05 -0.37 12.43
N LEU A 7 8.78 0.62 11.92
CA LEU A 7 9.20 0.70 10.51
C LEU A 7 10.61 0.12 10.34
N GLU A 8 10.74 -0.85 9.43
CA GLU A 8 11.99 -1.41 8.93
C GLU A 8 12.11 -1.10 7.42
N LEU A 9 13.29 -0.67 6.97
CA LEU A 9 13.55 -0.36 5.56
C LEU A 9 14.66 -1.28 5.01
N ASN A 10 14.46 -1.79 3.79
CA ASN A 10 15.43 -2.57 3.03
C ASN A 10 15.46 -2.09 1.58
N GLY A 11 16.28 -1.07 1.31
CA GLY A 11 16.22 -0.34 0.04
C GLY A 11 14.85 0.33 -0.11
N THR A 12 14.16 0.05 -1.21
CA THR A 12 12.82 0.57 -1.50
C THR A 12 11.69 -0.26 -0.92
N GLU A 13 12.00 -1.39 -0.26
CA GLU A 13 11.01 -2.17 0.47
C GLU A 13 10.90 -1.65 1.91
N ALA A 14 9.68 -1.34 2.31
CA ALA A 14 9.34 -0.89 3.65
C ALA A 14 8.43 -1.92 4.34
N LYS A 15 8.67 -2.11 5.63
CA LYS A 15 7.98 -3.10 6.44
C LYS A 15 7.53 -2.48 7.75
N LEU A 16 6.23 -2.49 7.99
CA LEU A 16 5.61 -2.04 9.22
C LEU A 16 5.22 -3.26 10.06
N VAL A 17 5.69 -3.32 11.29
CA VAL A 17 5.43 -4.44 12.20
C VAL A 17 4.68 -3.98 13.43
N ARG A 18 3.63 -4.70 13.79
CA ARG A 18 2.85 -4.47 15.02
C ARG A 18 2.53 -5.79 15.69
N LYS A 19 2.49 -5.78 17.02
CA LYS A 19 2.03 -6.92 17.83
C LYS A 19 0.81 -6.49 18.62
N VAL A 20 -0.34 -7.12 18.38
CA VAL A 20 -1.58 -6.87 19.11
C VAL A 20 -2.24 -8.19 19.49
N ALA A 21 -2.76 -8.28 20.72
CA ALA A 21 -3.52 -9.44 21.22
C ALA A 21 -2.86 -10.83 21.02
N GLY A 22 -1.52 -10.89 20.97
CA GLY A 22 -0.82 -12.15 20.68
C GLY A 22 -0.83 -12.55 19.20
N GLU A 23 -0.98 -11.60 18.31
CA GLU A 23 -0.77 -11.77 16.89
C GLU A 23 0.35 -10.84 16.43
N LYS A 24 1.11 -11.27 15.43
CA LYS A 24 2.07 -10.42 14.73
C LYS A 24 1.45 -10.02 13.39
N ILE A 25 1.38 -8.72 13.16
CA ILE A 25 0.90 -8.13 11.92
C ILE A 25 2.10 -7.48 11.26
N THR A 26 2.30 -7.81 10.00
CA THR A 26 3.36 -7.26 9.17
C THR A 26 2.70 -6.67 7.93
N VAL A 27 2.95 -5.40 7.63
CA VAL A 27 2.56 -4.79 6.35
C VAL A 27 3.83 -4.52 5.57
N THR A 28 3.92 -5.05 4.35
CA THR A 28 5.08 -4.84 3.47
C THR A 28 4.64 -4.13 2.19
N PHE A 29 5.38 -3.11 1.78
CA PHE A 29 5.12 -2.36 0.55
C PHE A 29 6.44 -1.94 -0.10
N ASN A 30 6.40 -1.65 -1.40
CA ASN A 30 7.57 -1.19 -2.15
C ASN A 30 7.26 0.15 -2.82
N ILE A 31 8.15 1.13 -2.68
CA ILE A 31 7.95 2.49 -3.23
C ILE A 31 8.37 2.61 -4.71
N ASN A 32 8.98 1.58 -5.31
CA ASN A 32 9.28 1.60 -6.74
C ASN A 32 8.00 1.69 -7.58
N ASN A 33 7.98 2.63 -8.52
CA ASN A 33 6.86 2.80 -9.47
C ASN A 33 5.50 2.92 -8.76
N SER A 34 5.50 3.47 -7.55
CA SER A 34 4.32 3.55 -6.68
C SER A 34 3.48 4.81 -6.89
N ILE A 35 3.99 5.78 -7.66
CA ILE A 35 3.21 6.94 -8.09
C ILE A 35 2.42 6.51 -9.34
N PRO A 36 1.07 6.47 -9.28
CA PRO A 36 0.25 6.14 -10.42
C PRO A 36 0.38 7.23 -11.50
N PRO A 37 0.25 6.89 -12.78
CA PRO A 37 0.26 7.89 -13.85
C PRO A 37 -0.91 8.86 -13.63
N THR A 38 -0.61 10.15 -13.47
CA THR A 38 -1.63 11.21 -13.47
C THR A 38 -2.30 11.22 -14.86
N PHE A 39 -3.58 10.87 -14.93
CA PHE A 39 -4.37 10.93 -16.17
C PHE A 39 -4.85 12.36 -16.48
N ASP A 40 -4.03 13.37 -16.20
CA ASP A 40 -4.34 14.79 -16.43
C ASP A 40 -3.91 15.22 -17.85
N GLY A 41 -4.36 14.45 -18.85
CA GLY A 41 -3.77 14.47 -20.20
C GLY A 41 -4.72 14.58 -21.39
N GLU A 42 -6.03 14.81 -21.20
CA GLU A 42 -6.97 15.06 -22.31
C GLU A 42 -7.99 16.20 -22.06
N GLU A 43 -7.71 17.16 -21.19
CA GLU A 43 -8.41 18.45 -21.27
C GLU A 43 -7.62 19.40 -22.18
N GLU A 44 -8.10 19.56 -23.41
CA GLU A 44 -7.68 20.65 -24.31
C GLU A 44 -7.59 21.97 -23.52
N PRO A 45 -6.54 22.79 -23.70
CA PRO A 45 -6.38 24.02 -22.95
C PRO A 45 -7.53 24.96 -23.31
N SER A 46 -8.55 24.99 -22.46
CA SER A 46 -9.64 25.94 -22.55
C SER A 46 -9.04 27.33 -22.33
N GLN A 47 -9.13 28.16 -23.37
CA GLN A 47 -8.51 29.47 -23.41
C GLN A 47 -8.97 30.34 -22.24
N GLY A 48 -8.03 30.66 -21.34
CA GLY A 48 -8.06 31.94 -20.64
C GLY A 48 -8.44 31.93 -19.16
N GLN A 49 -7.75 31.12 -18.34
CA GLN A 49 -7.54 31.47 -16.95
C GLN A 49 -6.11 31.10 -16.55
N LYS A 50 -5.38 32.07 -15.97
CA LYS A 50 -4.14 31.80 -15.25
C LYS A 50 -4.52 30.99 -14.01
N VAL A 51 -4.62 29.68 -14.16
CA VAL A 51 -4.51 28.76 -13.04
C VAL A 51 -3.02 28.81 -12.68
N GLU A 52 -2.70 29.19 -11.45
CA GLU A 52 -1.35 28.95 -10.93
C GLU A 52 -1.04 27.48 -11.22
N GLU A 53 0.08 27.20 -11.89
CA GLU A 53 0.53 25.84 -12.16
C GLU A 53 0.76 25.16 -10.80
N GLN A 54 -0.30 24.61 -10.21
CA GLN A 54 -0.21 23.67 -9.11
C GLN A 54 0.45 22.45 -9.74
N GLU A 55 1.71 22.23 -9.39
CA GLU A 55 2.35 20.95 -9.69
C GLU A 55 1.43 19.86 -9.15
N PRO A 56 1.08 18.84 -9.94
CA PRO A 56 0.24 17.76 -9.45
C PRO A 56 0.88 17.18 -8.19
N GLU A 57 0.11 17.06 -7.11
CA GLU A 57 0.60 16.42 -5.89
C GLU A 57 0.92 14.96 -6.21
N LEU A 58 2.22 14.68 -6.42
CA LEU A 58 2.72 13.35 -6.64
C LEU A 58 2.48 12.51 -5.39
N THR A 59 1.48 11.63 -5.49
CA THR A 59 1.04 10.79 -4.38
C THR A 59 1.44 9.36 -4.68
N SER A 60 2.16 8.73 -3.75
CA SER A 60 2.58 7.34 -3.86
C SER A 60 1.53 6.42 -3.24
N THR A 61 0.92 5.55 -4.03
CA THR A 61 -0.11 4.58 -3.62
C THR A 61 0.36 3.14 -3.89
N PRO A 62 1.42 2.66 -3.19
CA PRO A 62 1.94 1.33 -3.44
C PRO A 62 0.92 0.25 -3.03
N ASN A 63 0.87 -0.84 -3.79
CA ASN A 63 0.27 -2.07 -3.28
C ASN A 63 0.98 -2.50 -2.01
N PHE A 64 0.23 -3.05 -1.07
CA PHE A 64 0.77 -3.50 0.22
C PHE A 64 0.23 -4.85 0.61
N VAL A 65 1.09 -5.65 1.23
CA VAL A 65 0.78 -7.01 1.64
C VAL A 65 0.68 -7.04 3.16
N VAL A 66 -0.48 -7.47 3.67
CA VAL A 66 -0.72 -7.69 5.09
C VAL A 66 -0.54 -9.16 5.41
N GLU A 67 0.38 -9.46 6.31
CA GLU A 67 0.60 -10.80 6.88
C GLU A 67 0.17 -10.82 8.34
N VAL A 68 -0.72 -11.75 8.69
CA VAL A 68 -1.17 -11.96 10.08
C VAL A 68 -0.79 -13.36 10.55
N ILE A 69 0.02 -13.41 11.61
CA ILE A 69 0.46 -14.65 12.27
C ILE A 69 -0.16 -14.72 13.66
N LYS A 70 -0.94 -15.79 13.92
CA LYS A 70 -1.53 -16.07 15.24
C LYS A 70 -0.60 -16.93 16.10
N ASN A 71 -0.50 -16.61 17.39
CA ASN A 71 0.41 -17.31 18.32
C ASN A 71 0.07 -18.80 18.56
N ASP A 72 -1.18 -19.24 18.41
CA ASP A 72 -1.63 -20.55 18.88
C ASP A 72 -1.21 -21.73 17.98
N ASP A 73 -1.12 -21.52 16.66
CA ASP A 73 -0.58 -22.53 15.73
C ASP A 73 0.75 -22.10 15.12
N GLY A 74 1.00 -20.79 14.94
CA GLY A 74 2.28 -20.21 14.54
C GLY A 74 2.97 -20.84 13.33
N LYS A 75 2.25 -21.67 12.55
CA LYS A 75 2.70 -22.46 11.39
C LYS A 75 2.18 -21.92 10.06
N LYS A 76 1.13 -21.10 10.13
CA LYS A 76 0.50 -20.47 8.98
C LYS A 76 0.27 -18.99 9.23
N ALA A 77 0.45 -18.20 8.18
CA ALA A 77 0.09 -16.81 8.09
C ALA A 77 -1.09 -16.67 7.14
N LEU A 78 -2.05 -15.81 7.48
CA LEU A 78 -2.99 -15.28 6.50
C LEU A 78 -2.31 -14.11 5.80
N VAL A 79 -2.29 -14.13 4.47
CA VAL A 79 -1.68 -13.07 3.66
C VAL A 79 -2.74 -12.46 2.77
N LEU A 80 -2.85 -11.13 2.81
CA LEU A 80 -3.79 -10.34 2.06
C LEU A 80 -3.03 -9.33 1.21
N ASP A 81 -3.20 -9.39 -0.11
CA ASP A 81 -2.64 -8.44 -1.07
C ASP A 81 -3.65 -7.31 -1.27
N CYS A 82 -3.27 -6.10 -0.89
CA CYS A 82 -4.13 -4.93 -0.83
C CYS A 82 -3.64 -3.86 -1.81
N HIS A 83 -4.58 -3.08 -2.35
CA HIS A 83 -4.30 -2.03 -3.32
C HIS A 83 -5.26 -0.87 -3.15
N TYR A 84 -4.85 0.30 -3.66
CA TYR A 84 -5.71 1.47 -3.80
C TYR A 84 -6.42 1.37 -5.16
N PRO A 85 -7.76 1.30 -5.20
CA PRO A 85 -8.49 1.27 -6.47
C PRO A 85 -8.34 2.58 -7.24
N GLU A 86 -8.21 2.51 -8.57
CA GLU A 86 -7.99 3.67 -9.44
C GLU A 86 -9.25 4.55 -9.66
N ASP A 87 -10.45 4.04 -9.33
CA ASP A 87 -11.74 4.59 -9.78
C ASP A 87 -12.56 5.39 -8.73
N GLU A 88 -12.07 5.61 -7.50
CA GLU A 88 -12.89 6.24 -6.43
C GLU A 88 -12.47 7.65 -5.99
N VAL A 89 -11.73 8.39 -6.81
CA VAL A 89 -11.55 9.84 -6.60
C VAL A 89 -12.69 10.59 -7.28
N GLY A 90 -13.92 10.49 -6.77
CA GLY A 90 -15.03 11.32 -7.30
C GLY A 90 -16.48 10.85 -7.14
N GLN A 91 -16.80 9.90 -6.26
CA GLN A 91 -18.21 9.66 -5.88
C GLN A 91 -18.47 10.11 -4.44
N GLU A 92 -19.22 11.21 -4.35
CA GLU A 92 -19.80 11.80 -3.16
C GLU A 92 -20.70 10.78 -2.42
N ASP A 93 -20.12 9.99 -1.51
CA ASP A 93 -20.77 9.41 -0.32
C ASP A 93 -19.67 9.17 0.75
N GLU A 94 -19.13 10.29 1.21
CA GLU A 94 -17.80 10.51 1.80
C GLU A 94 -17.65 10.10 3.29
N ALA A 95 -18.21 8.97 3.72
CA ALA A 95 -18.05 8.55 5.12
C ALA A 95 -17.87 7.04 5.38
N GLU A 96 -18.20 6.15 4.44
CA GLU A 96 -18.19 4.70 4.70
C GLU A 96 -17.55 3.84 3.57
N SER A 97 -16.94 4.43 2.53
CA SER A 97 -16.17 3.63 1.54
C SER A 97 -14.77 3.32 2.07
N ASP A 98 -14.32 2.07 1.88
CA ASP A 98 -12.95 1.66 2.15
C ASP A 98 -12.01 2.24 1.08
N ILE A 99 -10.97 2.96 1.50
CA ILE A 99 -10.05 3.63 0.56
C ILE A 99 -9.02 2.67 -0.07
N PHE A 100 -9.02 1.42 0.39
CA PHE A 100 -8.22 0.34 -0.15
C PHE A 100 -9.07 -0.92 -0.27
N SER A 101 -8.65 -1.84 -1.12
CA SER A 101 -9.34 -3.10 -1.35
C SER A 101 -8.38 -4.28 -1.30
N ILE A 102 -8.86 -5.43 -0.80
CA ILE A 102 -8.13 -6.68 -0.84
C ILE A 102 -8.31 -7.29 -2.22
N ARG A 103 -7.23 -7.50 -2.97
CA ARG A 103 -7.23 -8.14 -4.29
C ARG A 103 -7.16 -9.66 -4.19
N GLU A 104 -6.29 -10.16 -3.32
CA GLU A 104 -6.03 -11.58 -3.18
C GLU A 104 -5.82 -11.98 -1.71
N VAL A 105 -6.22 -13.20 -1.38
CA VAL A 105 -5.99 -13.81 -0.08
C VAL A 105 -5.37 -15.19 -0.23
N SER A 106 -4.36 -15.49 0.59
CA SER A 106 -3.68 -16.78 0.59
C SER A 106 -3.24 -17.17 2.01
N PHE A 107 -2.82 -18.42 2.16
CA PHE A 107 -2.13 -18.88 3.36
C PHE A 107 -0.67 -19.20 3.04
N GLN A 108 0.25 -18.71 3.86
CA GLN A 108 1.68 -19.02 3.78
C GLN A 108 2.15 -19.78 5.02
N SER A 109 3.27 -20.51 4.94
CA SER A 109 3.86 -21.17 6.12
C SER A 109 4.90 -20.25 6.78
N THR A 110 4.81 -20.11 8.11
CA THR A 110 5.56 -19.12 8.91
C THR A 110 6.98 -19.53 9.31
N GLY A 111 7.52 -20.57 8.69
CA GLY A 111 8.89 -21.05 8.94
C GLY A 111 9.78 -21.03 7.69
N GLU A 112 9.26 -20.53 6.58
CA GLU A 112 9.95 -20.53 5.29
C GLU A 112 10.43 -19.11 5.00
N SER A 113 11.68 -18.99 4.57
CA SER A 113 12.30 -17.69 4.32
C SER A 113 11.93 -17.11 2.96
N GLU A 114 11.33 -17.91 2.08
CA GLU A 114 10.97 -17.54 0.72
C GLU A 114 9.47 -17.70 0.52
N TRP A 115 8.90 -16.76 -0.22
CA TRP A 115 7.51 -16.81 -0.66
C TRP A 115 7.25 -18.03 -1.55
N LYS A 116 6.10 -18.67 -1.38
CA LYS A 116 5.68 -19.80 -2.21
C LYS A 116 4.56 -19.42 -3.16
N ASP A 117 4.92 -19.25 -4.43
CA ASP A 117 3.98 -19.06 -5.55
C ASP A 117 3.10 -20.29 -5.84
N THR A 118 3.42 -21.44 -5.24
CA THR A 118 2.66 -22.68 -5.41
C THR A 118 1.51 -22.83 -4.41
N ASN A 119 1.38 -21.90 -3.45
CA ASN A 119 0.25 -21.92 -2.53
C ASN A 119 -1.01 -21.44 -3.25
N TYR A 120 -2.16 -21.94 -2.82
CA TYR A 120 -3.42 -21.52 -3.39
C TYR A 120 -3.70 -20.07 -2.98
N THR A 121 -3.92 -19.23 -3.99
CA THR A 121 -4.32 -17.84 -3.85
C THR A 121 -5.73 -17.68 -4.41
N LEU A 122 -6.58 -17.02 -3.65
CA LEU A 122 -7.96 -16.71 -4.01
C LEU A 122 -8.06 -15.23 -4.33
N ASN A 123 -8.53 -14.92 -5.54
CA ASN A 123 -8.96 -13.57 -5.88
C ASN A 123 -10.31 -13.29 -5.20
N THR A 124 -10.44 -12.10 -4.62
CA THR A 124 -11.58 -11.69 -3.79
C THR A 124 -12.85 -11.38 -4.57
N ASP A 125 -12.80 -11.13 -5.89
CA ASP A 125 -13.96 -10.89 -6.75
C ASP A 125 -14.96 -12.06 -6.74
N SER A 126 -14.47 -13.26 -6.38
CA SER A 126 -15.28 -14.47 -6.27
C SER A 126 -15.90 -14.70 -4.89
N LEU A 127 -15.56 -13.86 -3.90
CA LEU A 127 -16.12 -13.94 -2.55
C LEU A 127 -17.52 -13.35 -2.51
N ASP A 128 -18.38 -13.89 -1.65
CA ASP A 128 -19.61 -13.17 -1.30
C ASP A 128 -19.27 -11.94 -0.46
N TRP A 129 -20.06 -10.88 -0.65
CA TRP A 129 -19.84 -9.59 -0.02
C TRP A 129 -19.73 -9.66 1.51
N ALA A 130 -20.48 -10.55 2.18
CA ALA A 130 -20.46 -10.66 3.63
C ALA A 130 -19.16 -11.28 4.15
N LEU A 131 -18.58 -12.24 3.41
CA LEU A 131 -17.26 -12.77 3.72
C LEU A 131 -16.15 -11.73 3.45
N TYR A 132 -16.29 -10.92 2.39
CA TYR A 132 -15.37 -9.82 2.14
C TYR A 132 -15.39 -8.77 3.26
N ASP A 133 -16.58 -8.37 3.71
CA ASP A 133 -16.80 -7.44 4.83
C ASP A 133 -16.08 -7.94 6.10
N HIS A 134 -16.23 -9.22 6.43
CA HIS A 134 -15.52 -9.82 7.56
C HIS A 134 -13.98 -9.80 7.43
N LEU A 135 -13.44 -9.80 6.21
CA LEU A 135 -11.99 -9.66 6.00
C LEU A 135 -11.54 -8.21 6.24
N MET A 136 -12.33 -7.23 5.81
CA MET A 136 -12.06 -5.81 6.07
C MET A 136 -12.16 -5.50 7.57
N ASP A 137 -13.22 -5.94 8.25
CA ASP A 137 -13.35 -5.86 9.72
C ASP A 137 -12.15 -6.51 10.42
N PHE A 138 -11.72 -7.69 9.94
CA PHE A 138 -10.57 -8.40 10.50
C PHE A 138 -9.27 -7.59 10.39
N LEU A 139 -9.07 -6.85 9.31
CA LEU A 139 -7.93 -5.94 9.15
C LEU A 139 -8.06 -4.71 10.04
N ALA A 140 -9.24 -4.09 10.09
CA ALA A 140 -9.52 -2.90 10.89
C ALA A 140 -9.32 -3.16 12.40
N ASP A 141 -9.78 -4.30 12.92
CA ASP A 141 -9.54 -4.76 14.30
C ASP A 141 -8.05 -4.83 14.68
N ARG A 142 -7.18 -4.96 13.67
CA ARG A 142 -5.71 -5.04 13.81
C ARG A 142 -5.02 -3.70 13.52
N GLY A 143 -5.79 -2.66 13.22
CA GLY A 143 -5.34 -1.31 12.89
C GLY A 143 -4.79 -1.19 11.47
N VAL A 144 -5.32 -1.99 10.55
CA VAL A 144 -5.19 -1.79 9.10
C VAL A 144 -6.58 -1.35 8.61
N ASP A 145 -6.88 -0.08 8.81
CA ASP A 145 -8.14 0.59 8.46
C ASP A 145 -7.86 1.78 7.52
N ASN A 146 -8.87 2.58 7.19
CA ASN A 146 -8.69 3.77 6.35
C ASN A 146 -7.68 4.77 6.93
N THR A 147 -7.62 4.95 8.25
CA THR A 147 -6.60 5.82 8.88
C THR A 147 -5.20 5.28 8.64
N PHE A 148 -5.00 3.97 8.75
CA PHE A 148 -3.72 3.35 8.41
C PHE A 148 -3.37 3.54 6.92
N ALA A 149 -4.33 3.37 6.02
CA ALA A 149 -4.12 3.50 4.58
C ALA A 149 -3.76 4.94 4.20
N ASP A 150 -4.42 5.96 4.75
CA ASP A 150 -4.02 7.37 4.56
C ASP A 150 -2.59 7.63 5.04
N GLU A 151 -2.26 7.19 6.25
CA GLU A 151 -0.91 7.33 6.80
C GLU A 151 0.15 6.56 5.98
N LEU A 152 -0.23 5.43 5.38
CA LEU A 152 0.62 4.65 4.51
C LEU A 152 0.93 5.42 3.23
N VAL A 153 -0.06 6.09 2.62
CA VAL A 153 0.12 6.97 1.45
C VAL A 153 1.05 8.14 1.78
N GLU A 154 0.87 8.79 2.93
CA GLU A 154 1.77 9.86 3.37
C GLU A 154 3.20 9.35 3.54
N LEU A 155 3.37 8.20 4.19
CA LEU A 155 4.67 7.58 4.44
C LEU A 155 5.36 7.17 3.13
N SER A 156 4.65 6.47 2.24
CA SER A 156 5.20 6.02 0.96
C SER A 156 5.59 7.20 0.08
N THR A 157 4.79 8.26 0.07
CA THR A 157 5.09 9.49 -0.68
C THR A 157 6.38 10.14 -0.18
N ALA A 158 6.55 10.25 1.14
CA ALA A 158 7.79 10.79 1.71
C ALA A 158 9.02 9.93 1.40
N LEU A 159 8.89 8.60 1.49
CA LEU A 159 9.97 7.66 1.20
C LEU A 159 10.33 7.66 -0.30
N GLU A 160 9.34 7.64 -1.18
CA GLU A 160 9.54 7.72 -2.64
C GLU A 160 10.28 8.99 -3.01
N HIS A 161 9.82 10.14 -2.50
CA HIS A 161 10.41 11.43 -2.82
C HIS A 161 11.88 11.51 -2.38
N GLN A 162 12.21 10.93 -1.23
CA GLN A 162 13.59 10.84 -0.75
C GLN A 162 14.48 10.00 -1.68
N GLU A 163 13.99 8.83 -2.12
CA GLU A 163 14.72 7.96 -3.05
C GLU A 163 14.86 8.61 -4.43
N TYR A 164 13.82 9.30 -4.91
CA TYR A 164 13.84 10.04 -6.18
C TYR A 164 14.94 11.11 -6.19
N ILE A 165 15.05 11.92 -5.13
CA ILE A 165 16.11 12.93 -5.01
C ILE A 165 17.49 12.26 -5.04
N THR A 166 17.68 11.22 -4.24
CA THR A 166 18.95 10.47 -4.16
C THR A 166 19.34 9.92 -5.54
N PHE A 167 18.39 9.31 -6.23
CA PHE A 167 18.57 8.79 -7.58
C PHE A 167 18.99 9.88 -8.58
N LEU A 168 18.36 11.06 -8.55
CA LEU A 168 18.72 12.18 -9.43
C LEU A 168 20.14 12.70 -9.16
N GLU A 169 20.55 12.77 -7.90
CA GLU A 169 21.91 13.16 -7.52
C GLU A 169 22.95 12.17 -8.06
N ASP A 170 22.70 10.87 -7.88
CA ASP A 170 23.55 9.80 -8.39
C ASP A 170 23.60 9.79 -9.92
N LEU A 171 22.46 9.91 -10.58
CA LEU A 171 22.36 9.97 -12.04
C LEU A 171 23.15 11.16 -12.60
N LYS A 172 23.00 12.33 -11.97
CA LYS A 172 23.73 13.55 -12.34
C LYS A 172 25.23 13.37 -12.14
N SER A 173 25.65 12.74 -11.04
CA SER A 173 27.06 12.46 -10.76
C SER A 173 27.65 11.51 -11.82
N PHE A 174 26.94 10.42 -12.11
CA PHE A 174 27.33 9.41 -13.09
C PHE A 174 27.45 9.96 -14.51
N VAL A 175 26.50 10.80 -14.95
CA VAL A 175 26.54 11.43 -16.28
C VAL A 175 27.66 12.47 -16.39
N LYS A 176 28.04 13.12 -15.28
CA LYS A 176 29.08 14.17 -15.25
C LYS A 176 30.49 13.63 -15.07
N SER A 177 30.68 12.41 -14.58
CA SER A 177 31.99 11.79 -14.52
C SER A 177 32.48 11.45 -15.94
N GLN A 178 33.23 12.37 -16.55
CA GLN A 178 34.14 12.15 -17.68
C GLN A 178 35.59 12.22 -17.23
#